data_AF-A0A0B6EXE1-F1
#
_entry.id   AF-A0A0B6EXE1-F1
#
_cell.length_a   1.000
_cell.length_b   1.000
_cell.length_c   1.000
_cell.angle_alpha   90.00
_cell.angle_beta   90.00
_cell.angle_gamma   90.00
#
_symmetry.space_group_name_H-M   'P 1'
#
loop_
_entity.id
_entity.type
_entity.pdbx_description
1 polymer ?
#
loop_
_entity_poly.entity_id
_entity_poly.type
_entity_poly.pdbx_seq_one_letter_code
_entity_poly.pdbx_strand_id
1 'polypeptide(L)'
;MRRFFVRSVTALALAAITAAPVSAHAQELPTVPPLPRPHVNTTQIPQPQLPDLQDEIDRMEQNVYNALPKELQNNPVFAGSSRPQGSPQKQDKALTAKDAHNPAHRRQSVADETCSNCVAITYDDGPGNLTGQLLDTLKAKDAHASFMVLAPNAYAHPELLRRMTAEGHTVGNHTDSHRELTTLPAEQVDAEIKSGANAIKAATGQNPKWLRPPYGATNGTVDAAARANGQAQALWSIDTLDWKDRNAEHVCTAAVDGALPGSIILMHDIHPTTIEASTCIIDGLRAKGLEPVSLDRLIPNPQPGRQYLAQ
;
A
#
# COMPACT_ATOMS: atom_id res chain seq x y z
N MET A 1 -48.19 35.22 43.36
CA MET A 1 -49.11 34.24 44.00
C MET A 1 -48.60 32.83 43.66
N ARG A 2 -47.92 32.14 44.59
CA ARG A 2 -48.39 30.95 45.38
C ARG A 2 -48.94 29.81 44.48
N ARG A 3 -48.15 28.76 44.19
CA ARG A 3 -47.88 27.48 44.93
C ARG A 3 -49.05 26.48 44.93
N PHE A 4 -48.80 25.25 44.46
CA PHE A 4 -49.13 23.90 45.02
C PHE A 4 -48.38 22.86 44.12
N PHE A 5 -47.30 22.17 44.49
CA PHE A 5 -47.04 21.08 45.46
C PHE A 5 -47.90 19.81 45.29
N VAL A 6 -47.31 18.74 44.74
CA VAL A 6 -47.49 17.36 45.23
C VAL A 6 -46.15 16.62 45.13
N ARG A 7 -45.75 16.02 46.25
CA ARG A 7 -44.58 15.15 46.46
C ARG A 7 -44.96 13.70 46.14
N SER A 8 -44.03 12.92 45.61
CA SER A 8 -43.93 11.49 45.96
C SER A 8 -42.47 11.18 46.29
N VAL A 9 -42.30 10.67 47.51
CA VAL A 9 -41.06 10.25 48.14
C VAL A 9 -41.02 8.73 48.06
N THR A 10 -39.95 8.18 47.50
CA THR A 10 -39.59 6.77 47.68
C THR A 10 -38.21 6.72 48.31
N ALA A 11 -38.10 6.02 49.43
CA ALA A 11 -36.95 5.98 50.31
C ALA A 11 -36.33 4.58 50.41
N LEU A 12 -35.04 4.57 50.75
CA LEU A 12 -34.21 3.48 51.32
C LEU A 12 -33.85 2.30 50.39
N ALA A 13 -32.64 1.71 50.44
CA ALA A 13 -31.66 1.67 51.52
C ALA A 13 -30.20 1.63 51.00
N LEU A 14 -29.30 2.33 51.70
CA LEU A 14 -27.86 2.25 51.54
C LEU A 14 -27.32 1.37 52.68
N ALA A 15 -26.73 0.22 52.38
CA ALA A 15 -26.07 -0.62 53.38
C ALA A 15 -24.65 -0.10 53.62
N ALA A 16 -24.40 0.45 54.80
CA ALA A 16 -23.07 0.77 55.29
C ALA A 16 -22.49 -0.47 55.98
N ILE A 17 -21.42 -1.04 55.43
CA ILE A 17 -20.63 -2.09 56.08
C ILE A 17 -19.48 -1.41 56.82
N THR A 18 -19.56 -1.43 58.15
CA THR A 18 -18.47 -1.03 59.05
C THR A 18 -17.51 -2.20 59.22
N ALA A 19 -16.25 -2.05 58.80
CA ALA A 19 -15.18 -2.98 59.11
C ALA A 19 -14.46 -2.54 60.40
N ALA A 20 -14.44 -3.43 61.41
CA ALA A 20 -13.63 -3.27 62.62
C ALA A 20 -12.20 -3.81 62.38
N PRO A 21 -11.16 -3.30 63.06
CA PRO A 21 -9.79 -3.76 62.87
C PRO A 21 -9.55 -5.03 63.69
N VAL A 22 -9.01 -6.07 63.06
CA VAL A 22 -8.46 -7.25 63.74
C VAL A 22 -6.94 -7.10 63.73
N SER A 23 -6.34 -6.90 64.91
CA SER A 23 -4.90 -6.96 65.11
C SER A 23 -4.46 -8.42 65.19
N ALA A 24 -3.74 -8.90 64.18
CA ALA A 24 -3.05 -10.18 64.21
C ALA A 24 -1.55 -9.95 64.43
N HIS A 25 -1.01 -10.46 65.53
CA HIS A 25 0.43 -10.57 65.75
C HIS A 25 0.99 -11.63 64.79
N ALA A 26 1.87 -11.21 63.88
CA ALA A 26 2.68 -12.12 63.07
C ALA A 26 3.85 -12.64 63.93
N GLN A 27 3.89 -13.94 64.17
CA GLN A 27 5.09 -14.63 64.61
C GLN A 27 6.03 -14.78 63.39
N GLU A 28 7.31 -14.42 63.54
CA GLU A 28 8.35 -14.65 62.55
C GLU A 28 8.56 -16.16 62.35
N LEU A 29 8.50 -16.60 61.08
CA LEU A 29 8.90 -17.95 60.67
C LEU A 29 10.44 -18.03 60.59
N PRO A 30 11.05 -19.19 60.93
CA PRO A 30 12.49 -19.36 60.84
C PRO A 30 12.99 -19.30 59.39
N THR A 31 14.08 -18.57 59.17
CA THR A 31 14.72 -18.44 57.85
C THR A 31 15.41 -19.74 57.44
N VAL A 32 14.97 -20.31 56.32
CA VAL A 32 15.64 -21.45 55.66
C VAL A 32 16.84 -20.93 54.85
N PRO A 33 18.05 -21.49 55.00
CA PRO A 33 19.19 -21.09 54.18
C PRO A 33 18.97 -21.49 52.71
N PRO A 34 19.43 -20.69 51.75
CA PRO A 34 19.23 -21.00 50.33
C PRO A 34 20.02 -22.24 49.94
N LEU A 35 19.40 -23.11 49.14
CA LEU A 35 20.06 -24.26 48.54
C LEU A 35 21.23 -23.82 47.65
N PRO A 36 22.35 -24.55 47.63
CA PRO A 36 23.48 -24.25 46.75
C PRO A 36 23.03 -24.37 45.29
N ARG A 37 23.24 -23.30 44.51
CA ARG A 37 23.00 -23.31 43.07
C ARG A 37 24.07 -24.16 42.39
N PRO A 38 23.73 -25.05 41.45
CA PRO A 38 24.74 -25.69 40.64
C PRO A 38 25.42 -24.62 39.79
N HIS A 39 26.75 -24.49 39.93
CA HIS A 39 27.57 -23.72 39.00
C HIS A 39 27.64 -24.50 37.68
N VAL A 40 26.76 -24.17 36.75
CA VAL A 40 26.92 -24.59 35.34
C VAL A 40 27.95 -23.67 34.72
N ASN A 41 29.13 -24.21 34.43
CA ASN A 41 30.19 -23.50 33.71
C ASN A 41 29.69 -23.23 32.28
N THR A 42 29.23 -22.00 32.01
CA THR A 42 28.50 -21.65 30.78
C THR A 42 29.41 -21.40 29.57
N THR A 43 30.68 -21.78 29.63
CA THR A 43 31.67 -21.48 28.59
C THR A 43 31.74 -22.50 27.45
N GLN A 44 30.82 -23.48 27.38
CA GLN A 44 30.88 -24.50 26.33
C GLN A 44 29.52 -25.13 25.98
N ILE A 45 28.46 -24.33 25.97
CA ILE A 45 27.23 -24.69 25.25
C ILE A 45 27.21 -23.81 24.00
N PRO A 46 27.35 -24.37 22.79
CA PRO A 46 27.14 -23.60 21.57
C PRO A 46 25.75 -22.97 21.64
N GLN A 47 25.67 -21.65 21.56
CA GLN A 47 24.38 -21.00 21.35
C GLN A 47 23.79 -21.61 20.08
N PRO A 48 22.56 -22.17 20.11
CA PRO A 48 21.91 -22.52 18.87
C PRO A 48 21.78 -21.21 18.08
N GLN A 49 22.51 -21.14 16.95
CA GLN A 49 22.26 -20.11 15.96
C GLN A 49 20.85 -20.37 15.46
N LEU A 50 19.90 -19.56 15.93
CA LEU A 50 18.58 -19.53 15.32
C LEU A 50 18.82 -19.24 13.83
N PRO A 51 18.32 -20.08 12.92
CA PRO A 51 18.40 -19.79 11.50
C PRO A 51 17.82 -18.39 11.25
N ASP A 52 18.43 -17.66 10.32
CA ASP A 52 17.84 -16.40 9.88
C ASP A 52 16.44 -16.72 9.36
N LEU A 53 15.43 -16.19 10.06
CA LEU A 53 14.04 -16.49 9.77
C LEU A 53 13.70 -16.11 8.33
N GLN A 54 14.36 -15.08 7.80
CA GLN A 54 14.21 -14.69 6.40
C GLN A 54 14.83 -15.72 5.46
N ASP A 55 16.04 -16.21 5.76
CA ASP A 55 16.66 -17.28 4.96
C ASP A 55 15.87 -18.59 5.01
N GLU A 56 15.18 -18.87 6.13
CA GLU A 56 14.36 -20.06 6.28
C GLU A 56 13.04 -19.93 5.51
N ILE A 57 12.40 -18.75 5.56
CA ILE A 57 11.24 -18.40 4.74
C ILE A 57 11.60 -18.50 3.25
N ASP A 58 12.70 -17.86 2.81
CA ASP A 58 13.15 -17.86 1.42
C ASP A 58 13.44 -19.29 0.93
N ARG A 59 14.06 -20.12 1.77
CA ARG A 59 14.30 -21.54 1.46
C ARG A 59 13.00 -22.33 1.38
N MET A 60 12.05 -22.10 2.28
CA MET A 60 10.76 -22.78 2.26
C MET A 60 9.94 -22.39 1.03
N GLU A 61 9.89 -21.11 0.68
CA GLU A 61 9.25 -20.61 -0.54
C GLU A 61 9.88 -21.23 -1.78
N GLN A 62 11.21 -21.29 -1.85
CA GLN A 62 11.92 -21.89 -2.98
C GLN A 62 11.68 -23.41 -3.08
N ASN A 63 11.62 -24.11 -1.95
CA ASN A 63 11.34 -25.55 -1.92
C ASN A 63 9.90 -25.86 -2.35
N VAL A 64 8.94 -25.05 -1.92
CA VAL A 64 7.54 -25.17 -2.33
C VAL A 64 7.40 -24.90 -3.82
N TYR A 65 8.05 -23.85 -4.35
CA TYR A 65 8.05 -23.54 -5.79
C TYR A 65 8.63 -24.68 -6.64
N ASN A 66 9.77 -25.24 -6.22
CA ASN A 66 10.42 -26.34 -6.94
C ASN A 66 9.64 -27.66 -6.88
N ALA A 67 8.79 -27.84 -5.87
CA ALA A 67 7.93 -29.01 -5.72
C ALA A 67 6.63 -28.94 -6.55
N LEU A 68 6.31 -27.77 -7.14
CA LEU A 68 5.14 -27.63 -8.01
C LEU A 68 5.30 -28.40 -9.34
N PRO A 69 4.21 -28.95 -9.90
CA PRO A 69 4.17 -29.41 -11.28
C PRO A 69 4.63 -28.32 -12.28
N LYS A 70 5.32 -28.69 -13.35
CA LYS A 70 5.90 -27.74 -14.32
C LYS A 70 4.85 -26.86 -15.00
N GLU A 71 3.62 -27.35 -15.11
CA GLU A 71 2.47 -26.65 -15.66
C GLU A 71 1.99 -25.53 -14.73
N LEU A 72 2.18 -25.67 -13.42
CA LEU A 72 1.85 -24.65 -12.41
C LEU A 72 3.00 -23.67 -12.18
N GLN A 73 4.26 -24.10 -12.33
CA GLN A 73 5.42 -23.21 -12.31
C GLN A 73 5.38 -22.17 -13.43
N ASN A 74 4.77 -22.52 -14.57
CA ASN A 74 4.60 -21.65 -15.73
C ASN A 74 3.19 -21.04 -15.84
N ASN A 75 2.37 -21.18 -14.80
CA ASN A 75 1.02 -20.63 -14.79
C ASN A 75 1.06 -19.12 -14.46
N PRO A 76 0.44 -18.25 -15.27
CA PRO A 76 0.47 -16.80 -15.09
C PRO A 76 -0.12 -16.30 -13.76
N VAL A 77 -0.88 -17.14 -13.04
CA VAL A 77 -1.36 -16.84 -11.67
C VAL A 77 -0.23 -16.89 -10.63
N PHE A 78 0.87 -17.60 -10.91
CA PHE A 78 1.99 -17.80 -9.97
C PHE A 78 3.32 -17.16 -10.43
N ALA A 79 3.38 -16.66 -11.66
CA ALA A 79 4.62 -16.14 -12.25
C ALA A 79 5.15 -14.85 -11.59
N GLY A 80 4.31 -14.13 -10.84
CA GLY A 80 4.65 -12.84 -10.23
C GLY A 80 5.16 -12.89 -8.79
N SER A 81 4.95 -13.97 -8.03
CA SER A 81 5.14 -13.94 -6.56
C SER A 81 5.97 -15.09 -5.96
N SER A 82 6.65 -15.92 -6.75
CA SER A 82 7.33 -17.11 -6.17
C SER A 82 8.65 -17.49 -6.84
N ARG A 83 9.27 -16.58 -7.61
CA ARG A 83 10.60 -16.82 -8.16
C ARG A 83 11.62 -16.06 -7.31
N PRO A 84 12.39 -16.72 -6.42
CA PRO A 84 13.29 -16.01 -5.53
C PRO A 84 14.39 -15.30 -6.30
N GLN A 85 14.56 -14.02 -5.97
CA GLN A 85 15.63 -13.16 -6.46
C GLN A 85 16.84 -13.30 -5.52
N GLY A 86 18.03 -13.49 -6.09
CA GLY A 86 19.27 -13.60 -5.33
C GLY A 86 19.65 -12.29 -4.63
N SER A 87 20.14 -12.40 -3.40
CA SER A 87 20.41 -11.31 -2.45
C SER A 87 21.50 -10.31 -2.90
N PRO A 88 21.30 -8.99 -2.71
CA PRO A 88 22.40 -8.01 -2.67
C PRO A 88 22.70 -7.50 -1.25
N GLN A 89 24.00 -7.43 -0.92
CA GLN A 89 24.57 -6.90 0.33
C GLN A 89 24.24 -5.40 0.56
N LYS A 90 23.84 -5.03 1.80
CA LYS A 90 23.74 -3.64 2.27
C LYS A 90 25.04 -3.16 2.92
N GLN A 91 25.45 -1.93 2.59
CA GLN A 91 26.34 -1.08 3.40
C GLN A 91 25.50 0.02 4.06
N ASP A 92 25.74 0.21 5.35
CA ASP A 92 25.09 1.18 6.22
C ASP A 92 25.55 2.62 5.98
N LYS A 93 24.66 3.59 6.22
CA LYS A 93 25.00 4.79 7.00
C LYS A 93 23.78 5.59 7.47
N ALA A 94 23.86 6.02 8.72
CA ALA A 94 22.81 6.65 9.51
C ALA A 94 22.85 8.19 9.50
N LEU A 95 21.64 8.76 9.56
CA LEU A 95 21.13 9.90 10.36
C LEU A 95 21.95 11.21 10.49
N THR A 96 21.26 12.35 10.42
CA THR A 96 21.03 13.20 11.60
C THR A 96 19.91 14.22 11.37
N ALA A 97 19.05 14.34 12.39
CA ALA A 97 18.00 15.34 12.53
C ALA A 97 18.58 16.65 13.09
N LYS A 98 18.07 17.80 12.63
CA LYS A 98 18.04 19.04 13.39
C LYS A 98 16.92 19.96 12.88
N ASP A 99 16.32 20.63 13.85
CA ASP A 99 15.50 21.84 13.75
C ASP A 99 13.98 21.67 13.68
N ALA A 100 13.41 21.57 14.88
CA ALA A 100 12.01 21.81 15.17
C ALA A 100 11.81 23.23 15.76
N HIS A 101 10.67 23.82 15.39
CA HIS A 101 9.87 24.87 16.07
C HIS A 101 10.13 26.37 15.82
N ASN A 102 9.15 27.02 15.16
CA ASN A 102 8.31 28.06 15.79
C ASN A 102 6.94 28.19 15.06
N PRO A 103 5.77 28.32 15.74
CA PRO A 103 4.45 28.34 15.11
C PRO A 103 3.81 29.73 15.11
N ALA A 104 3.24 30.15 13.96
CA ALA A 104 1.99 30.92 13.83
C ALA A 104 1.88 31.56 12.42
N HIS A 105 1.12 30.93 11.52
CA HIS A 105 0.02 31.53 10.76
C HIS A 105 -0.53 30.50 9.76
N ARG A 106 -1.85 30.35 9.77
CA ARG A 106 -2.62 29.32 9.07
C ARG A 106 -2.95 29.78 7.64
N ARG A 107 -2.93 28.80 6.71
CA ARG A 107 -3.51 28.75 5.34
C ARG A 107 -2.65 29.28 4.18
N GLN A 108 -1.95 28.34 3.55
CA GLN A 108 -1.94 28.08 2.10
C GLN A 108 -1.28 26.71 1.88
N SER A 109 -2.07 25.64 1.76
CA SER A 109 -1.57 24.35 1.24
C SER A 109 -1.73 24.37 -0.27
N VAL A 110 -0.76 24.95 -0.95
CA VAL A 110 -0.59 24.81 -2.39
C VAL A 110 0.86 24.45 -2.63
N ALA A 111 1.07 23.18 -2.95
CA ALA A 111 2.28 22.64 -3.54
C ALA A 111 3.59 22.86 -2.78
N ASP A 112 3.96 21.89 -1.95
CA ASP A 112 5.37 21.59 -1.66
C ASP A 112 6.05 21.21 -2.99
N GLU A 113 7.12 21.89 -3.39
CA GLU A 113 7.91 21.56 -4.59
C GLU A 113 8.63 20.21 -4.45
N THR A 114 8.70 19.64 -3.24
CA THR A 114 9.53 18.47 -2.98
C THR A 114 8.79 17.16 -2.77
N CYS A 115 7.45 17.18 -2.63
CA CYS A 115 6.62 15.98 -2.36
C CYS A 115 7.31 14.98 -1.40
N SER A 116 8.03 15.49 -0.38
CA SER A 116 9.07 14.72 0.31
C SER A 116 8.52 13.62 1.21
N ASN A 117 7.21 13.65 1.48
CA ASN A 117 6.45 12.66 2.22
C ASN A 117 5.32 12.03 1.38
N CYS A 118 5.30 12.25 0.07
CA CYS A 118 4.22 11.78 -0.79
C CYS A 118 4.30 10.28 -1.04
N VAL A 119 3.16 9.64 -1.26
CA VAL A 119 3.05 8.25 -1.72
C VAL A 119 2.03 8.19 -2.85
N ALA A 120 2.36 7.52 -3.95
CA ALA A 120 1.43 7.37 -5.06
C ALA A 120 0.52 6.16 -4.82
N ILE A 121 -0.80 6.40 -4.73
CA ILE A 121 -1.79 5.33 -4.77
C ILE A 121 -2.25 5.14 -6.22
N THR A 122 -2.20 3.89 -6.70
CA THR A 122 -2.45 3.57 -8.11
C THR A 122 -3.40 2.39 -8.25
N TYR A 123 -4.27 2.44 -9.27
CA TYR A 123 -5.29 1.43 -9.54
C TYR A 123 -5.23 0.97 -10.99
N ASP A 124 -5.14 -0.35 -11.20
CA ASP A 124 -5.04 -0.97 -12.52
C ASP A 124 -6.39 -1.58 -12.97
N ASP A 125 -6.44 -1.93 -14.26
CA ASP A 125 -7.51 -2.66 -14.97
C ASP A 125 -8.83 -1.91 -15.22
N GLY A 126 -9.10 -0.84 -14.49
CA GLY A 126 -10.28 -0.02 -14.70
C GLY A 126 -10.31 0.73 -16.06
N PRO A 127 -11.30 1.62 -16.24
CA PRO A 127 -12.45 1.84 -15.36
C PRO A 127 -13.53 0.75 -15.49
N GLY A 128 -14.36 0.60 -14.47
CA GLY A 128 -15.56 -0.24 -14.49
C GLY A 128 -16.64 0.24 -13.50
N ASN A 129 -17.57 -0.65 -13.15
CA ASN A 129 -18.75 -0.31 -12.33
C ASN A 129 -18.40 0.22 -10.92
N LEU A 130 -17.22 -0.11 -10.38
CA LEU A 130 -16.78 0.27 -9.05
C LEU A 130 -15.97 1.58 -9.03
N THR A 131 -15.38 1.97 -10.17
CA THR A 131 -14.49 3.13 -10.28
C THR A 131 -15.18 4.43 -9.87
N GLY A 132 -16.47 4.60 -10.20
CA GLY A 132 -17.24 5.78 -9.79
C GLY A 132 -17.33 5.94 -8.27
N GLN A 133 -17.53 4.84 -7.55
CA GLN A 133 -17.57 4.82 -6.09
C GLN A 133 -16.19 5.16 -5.49
N LEU A 134 -15.11 4.66 -6.09
CA LEU A 134 -13.75 4.99 -5.67
C LEU A 134 -13.46 6.49 -5.83
N LEU A 135 -13.85 7.09 -6.95
CA LEU A 135 -13.70 8.53 -7.19
C LEU A 135 -14.48 9.36 -6.16
N ASP A 136 -15.67 8.91 -5.74
CA ASP A 136 -16.42 9.56 -4.66
C ASP A 136 -15.66 9.51 -3.33
N THR A 137 -15.06 8.35 -2.99
CA THR A 137 -14.24 8.22 -1.78
C THR A 137 -13.00 9.11 -1.82
N LEU A 138 -12.27 9.12 -2.94
CA LEU A 138 -11.07 9.95 -3.11
C LEU A 138 -11.40 11.43 -2.94
N LYS A 139 -12.50 11.90 -3.55
CA LYS A 139 -13.00 13.26 -3.40
C LYS A 139 -13.41 13.58 -1.97
N ALA A 140 -14.15 12.69 -1.30
CA ALA A 140 -14.57 12.89 0.09
C ALA A 140 -13.38 12.97 1.05
N LYS A 141 -12.27 12.32 0.69
CA LYS A 141 -11.01 12.32 1.43
C LYS A 141 -10.03 13.40 0.98
N ASP A 142 -10.34 14.22 -0.01
CA ASP A 142 -9.40 15.19 -0.60
C ASP A 142 -8.06 14.52 -0.96
N ALA A 143 -8.13 13.38 -1.65
CA ALA A 143 -6.97 12.59 -2.06
C ALA A 143 -6.98 12.41 -3.58
N HIS A 144 -5.79 12.34 -4.19
CA HIS A 144 -5.65 12.05 -5.60
C HIS A 144 -4.98 10.70 -5.83
N ALA A 145 -5.38 10.01 -6.90
CA ALA A 145 -4.83 8.71 -7.28
C ALA A 145 -4.39 8.71 -8.75
N SER A 146 -3.85 7.57 -9.18
CA SER A 146 -3.56 7.31 -10.59
C SER A 146 -4.31 6.06 -11.06
N PHE A 147 -4.92 6.14 -12.23
CA PHE A 147 -5.69 5.05 -12.82
C PHE A 147 -4.98 4.58 -14.08
N MET A 148 -4.44 3.36 -14.08
CA MET A 148 -3.84 2.73 -15.24
C MET A 148 -4.93 1.94 -15.96
N VAL A 149 -5.47 2.53 -17.03
CA VAL A 149 -6.70 2.05 -17.67
C VAL A 149 -6.44 1.20 -18.90
N LEU A 150 -7.30 0.20 -19.11
CA LEU A 150 -7.32 -0.61 -20.33
C LEU A 150 -8.12 0.07 -21.45
N ALA A 151 -7.68 -0.09 -22.70
CA ALA A 151 -8.31 0.59 -23.84
C ALA A 151 -9.82 0.28 -24.01
N PRO A 152 -10.27 -1.00 -23.96
CA PRO A 152 -11.70 -1.32 -24.07
C PRO A 152 -12.54 -0.63 -22.99
N ASN A 153 -12.00 -0.55 -21.77
CA ASN A 153 -12.67 0.06 -20.63
C ASN A 153 -12.71 1.58 -20.76
N ALA A 154 -11.63 2.20 -21.24
CA ALA A 154 -11.60 3.62 -21.55
C ALA A 154 -12.62 4.02 -22.64
N TYR A 155 -12.82 3.18 -23.66
CA TYR A 155 -13.86 3.39 -24.67
C TYR A 155 -15.27 3.18 -24.13
N ALA A 156 -15.45 2.23 -23.22
CA ALA A 156 -16.75 1.95 -22.60
C ALA A 156 -17.16 3.05 -21.59
N HIS A 157 -16.20 3.67 -20.90
CA HIS A 157 -16.44 4.63 -19.83
C HIS A 157 -15.68 5.97 -20.01
N PRO A 158 -15.82 6.67 -21.15
CA PRO A 158 -15.09 7.90 -21.42
C PRO A 158 -15.46 9.03 -20.45
N GLU A 159 -16.65 8.99 -19.84
CA GLU A 159 -17.09 9.88 -18.78
C GLU A 159 -16.27 9.74 -17.50
N LEU A 160 -15.86 8.53 -17.13
CA LEU A 160 -15.04 8.30 -15.94
C LEU A 160 -13.61 8.82 -16.15
N LEU A 161 -13.04 8.68 -17.34
CA LEU A 161 -11.73 9.27 -17.66
C LEU A 161 -11.75 10.81 -17.61
N ARG A 162 -12.82 11.43 -18.13
CA ARG A 162 -13.01 12.89 -18.02
C ARG A 162 -13.16 13.31 -16.56
N ARG A 163 -13.90 12.54 -15.76
CA ARG A 163 -14.05 12.79 -14.32
C ARG A 163 -12.71 12.67 -13.59
N MET A 164 -11.93 11.62 -13.84
CA MET A 164 -10.58 11.46 -13.27
C MET A 164 -9.71 12.69 -13.54
N THR A 165 -9.70 13.15 -14.80
CA THR A 165 -8.92 14.34 -15.20
C THR A 165 -9.43 15.61 -14.51
N ALA A 166 -10.74 15.81 -14.45
CA ALA A 166 -11.36 16.98 -13.83
C ALA A 166 -11.18 17.03 -12.30
N GLU A 167 -11.09 15.86 -11.66
CA GLU A 167 -10.89 15.71 -10.21
C GLU A 167 -9.40 15.59 -9.82
N GLY A 168 -8.46 15.88 -10.74
CA GLY A 168 -7.04 16.01 -10.44
C GLY A 168 -6.26 14.69 -10.34
N HIS A 169 -6.83 13.60 -10.82
CA HIS A 169 -6.17 12.29 -10.87
C HIS A 169 -5.31 12.14 -12.13
N THR A 170 -4.31 11.26 -12.06
CA THR A 170 -3.54 10.86 -13.24
C THR A 170 -4.27 9.74 -13.98
N VAL A 171 -4.43 9.86 -15.30
CA VAL A 171 -4.90 8.77 -16.16
C VAL A 171 -3.70 8.23 -16.95
N GLY A 172 -3.34 6.98 -16.71
CA GLY A 172 -2.24 6.28 -17.35
C GLY A 172 -2.72 5.11 -18.21
N ASN A 173 -1.84 4.66 -19.10
CA ASN A 173 -2.09 3.60 -20.07
C ASN A 173 -1.76 2.22 -19.47
N HIS A 174 -2.68 1.28 -19.54
CA HIS A 174 -2.45 -0.12 -19.14
C HIS A 174 -2.57 -1.09 -20.31
N THR A 175 -2.29 -0.63 -21.53
CA THR A 175 -2.36 -1.35 -22.81
C THR A 175 -3.79 -1.56 -23.32
N ASP A 176 -3.92 -2.27 -24.44
CA ASP A 176 -5.21 -2.61 -25.04
C ASP A 176 -5.80 -3.82 -24.32
N SER A 177 -5.08 -4.94 -24.36
CA SER A 177 -5.65 -6.24 -24.04
C SER A 177 -5.01 -6.93 -22.83
N HIS A 178 -4.21 -6.19 -22.04
CA HIS A 178 -3.54 -6.69 -20.83
C HIS A 178 -2.59 -7.87 -21.12
N ARG A 179 -2.00 -7.94 -22.32
CA ARG A 179 -1.04 -9.00 -22.68
C ARG A 179 0.32 -8.75 -22.04
N GLU A 180 1.01 -9.83 -21.69
CA GLU A 180 2.40 -9.77 -21.22
C GLU A 180 3.31 -9.29 -22.37
N LEU A 181 3.69 -8.02 -22.36
CA LEU A 181 4.37 -7.35 -23.48
C LEU A 181 5.70 -8.00 -23.85
N THR A 182 6.41 -8.56 -22.88
CA THR A 182 7.70 -9.25 -23.08
C THR A 182 7.61 -10.52 -23.92
N THR A 183 6.42 -11.07 -24.08
CA THR A 183 6.16 -12.26 -24.92
C THR A 183 5.80 -11.92 -26.36
N LEU A 184 5.63 -10.62 -26.65
CA LEU A 184 5.12 -10.14 -27.93
C LEU A 184 6.26 -9.73 -28.88
N PRO A 185 6.06 -9.86 -30.20
CA PRO A 185 6.87 -9.17 -31.19
C PRO A 185 6.81 -7.64 -31.00
N ALA A 186 7.88 -6.93 -31.38
CA ALA A 186 8.03 -5.50 -31.14
C ALA A 186 6.89 -4.65 -31.72
N GLU A 187 6.39 -5.01 -32.91
CA GLU A 187 5.26 -4.36 -33.55
C GLU A 187 3.95 -4.53 -32.78
N GLN A 188 3.77 -5.67 -32.10
CA GLN A 188 2.61 -5.92 -31.25
C GLN A 188 2.73 -5.17 -29.92
N VAL A 189 3.94 -5.05 -29.36
CA VAL A 189 4.19 -4.20 -28.19
C VAL A 189 3.82 -2.74 -28.48
N ASP A 190 4.26 -2.19 -29.61
CA ASP A 190 3.89 -0.82 -30.01
C ASP A 190 2.38 -0.68 -30.23
N ALA A 191 1.75 -1.66 -30.88
CA ALA A 191 0.30 -1.65 -31.12
C ALA A 191 -0.52 -1.62 -29.81
N GLU A 192 -0.16 -2.46 -28.83
CA GLU A 192 -0.80 -2.50 -27.50
C GLU A 192 -0.70 -1.14 -26.79
N ILE A 193 0.51 -0.58 -26.74
CA ILE A 193 0.76 0.70 -26.07
C ILE A 193 0.02 1.83 -26.79
N LYS A 194 0.13 1.91 -28.12
CA LYS A 194 -0.48 2.96 -28.93
C LYS A 194 -2.02 2.91 -28.88
N SER A 195 -2.61 1.71 -28.89
CA SER A 195 -4.07 1.55 -28.80
C SER A 195 -4.61 2.09 -27.47
N GLY A 196 -3.99 1.73 -26.34
CA GLY A 196 -4.34 2.29 -25.03
C GLY A 196 -4.16 3.80 -24.94
N ALA A 197 -3.06 4.34 -25.49
CA ALA A 197 -2.85 5.79 -25.54
C ALA A 197 -3.92 6.52 -26.37
N ASN A 198 -4.36 5.94 -27.49
CA ASN A 198 -5.42 6.49 -28.32
C ASN A 198 -6.77 6.50 -27.61
N ALA A 199 -7.10 5.44 -26.87
CA ALA A 199 -8.35 5.37 -26.11
C ALA A 199 -8.42 6.47 -25.04
N ILE A 200 -7.34 6.68 -24.30
CA ILE A 200 -7.23 7.76 -23.31
C ILE A 200 -7.36 9.13 -23.97
N LYS A 201 -6.65 9.36 -25.08
CA LYS A 201 -6.74 10.61 -25.83
C LYS A 201 -8.13 10.88 -26.37
N ALA A 202 -8.84 9.86 -26.85
CA ALA A 202 -10.20 10.00 -27.35
C ALA A 202 -11.18 10.47 -26.26
N ALA A 203 -11.00 10.00 -25.02
CA ALA A 203 -11.85 10.38 -23.89
C ALA A 203 -11.49 11.75 -23.28
N THR A 204 -10.19 12.03 -23.14
CA THR A 204 -9.66 13.16 -22.34
C THR A 204 -9.12 14.32 -23.17
N GLY A 205 -8.85 14.12 -24.47
CA GLY A 205 -8.13 15.06 -25.33
C GLY A 205 -6.62 15.10 -25.11
N GLN A 206 -6.08 14.34 -24.15
CA GLN A 206 -4.66 14.39 -23.75
C GLN A 206 -3.99 13.04 -23.98
N ASN A 207 -2.72 13.07 -24.37
CA ASN A 207 -1.91 11.85 -24.42
C ASN A 207 -1.47 11.47 -22.99
N PRO A 208 -1.58 10.20 -22.58
CA PRO A 208 -1.10 9.75 -21.28
C PRO A 208 0.44 9.80 -21.20
N LYS A 209 0.97 10.34 -20.10
CA LYS A 209 2.42 10.35 -19.82
C LYS A 209 2.95 9.02 -19.27
N TRP A 210 2.06 8.19 -18.77
CA TRP A 210 2.38 6.96 -18.04
C TRP A 210 1.87 5.73 -18.78
N LEU A 211 2.70 4.69 -18.80
CA LEU A 211 2.38 3.32 -19.15
C LEU A 211 2.65 2.48 -17.89
N ARG A 212 1.79 1.51 -17.58
CA ARG A 212 2.14 0.40 -16.70
C ARG A 212 2.06 -0.86 -17.52
N PRO A 213 3.19 -1.55 -17.79
CA PRO A 213 3.15 -2.84 -18.46
C PRO A 213 2.37 -3.85 -17.61
N PRO A 214 1.42 -4.61 -18.19
CA PRO A 214 0.75 -5.71 -17.51
C PRO A 214 1.75 -6.64 -16.84
N TYR A 215 1.42 -7.09 -15.63
CA TYR A 215 2.28 -7.96 -14.79
C TYR A 215 3.63 -7.35 -14.40
N GLY A 216 3.85 -6.05 -14.66
CA GLY A 216 5.16 -5.41 -14.52
C GLY A 216 6.20 -5.92 -15.53
N ALA A 217 5.77 -6.65 -16.56
CA ALA A 217 6.65 -7.31 -17.50
C ALA A 217 7.22 -6.29 -18.51
N THR A 218 8.52 -6.02 -18.39
CA THR A 218 9.21 -5.03 -19.23
C THR A 218 10.60 -5.49 -19.66
N ASN A 219 11.05 -4.99 -20.81
CA ASN A 219 12.37 -5.23 -21.39
C ASN A 219 12.75 -4.07 -22.34
N GLY A 220 13.91 -4.16 -23.01
CA GLY A 220 14.36 -3.11 -23.93
C GLY A 220 13.40 -2.82 -25.10
N THR A 221 12.60 -3.79 -25.54
CA THR A 221 11.56 -3.59 -26.55
C THR A 221 10.42 -2.73 -26.00
N VAL A 222 9.96 -3.02 -24.78
CA VAL A 222 8.93 -2.23 -24.08
C VAL A 222 9.44 -0.81 -23.80
N ASP A 223 10.69 -0.66 -23.36
CA ASP A 223 11.32 0.65 -23.13
C ASP A 223 11.34 1.50 -24.40
N ALA A 224 11.69 0.90 -25.54
CA ALA A 224 11.73 1.58 -26.83
C ALA A 224 10.33 1.99 -27.30
N ALA A 225 9.34 1.11 -27.19
CA ALA A 225 7.96 1.40 -27.57
C ALA A 225 7.32 2.46 -26.67
N ALA A 226 7.55 2.38 -25.35
CA ALA A 226 7.10 3.40 -24.39
C ALA A 226 7.71 4.77 -24.73
N ARG A 227 9.01 4.83 -25.05
CA ARG A 227 9.68 6.06 -25.51
C ARG A 227 9.07 6.62 -26.78
N ALA A 228 8.83 5.77 -27.78
CA ALA A 228 8.23 6.17 -29.06
C ALA A 228 6.83 6.76 -28.90
N ASN A 229 6.06 6.28 -27.91
CA ASN A 229 4.74 6.78 -27.57
C ASN A 229 4.75 7.92 -26.53
N GLY A 230 5.93 8.41 -26.13
CA GLY A 230 6.06 9.53 -25.19
C GLY A 230 5.69 9.19 -23.74
N GLN A 231 5.76 7.91 -23.36
CA GLN A 231 5.32 7.41 -22.06
C GLN A 231 6.48 6.91 -21.20
N ALA A 232 6.46 7.25 -19.92
CA ALA A 232 7.28 6.61 -18.89
C ALA A 232 6.58 5.37 -18.33
N GLN A 233 7.34 4.44 -17.79
CA GLN A 233 6.80 3.22 -17.18
C GLN A 233 6.66 3.40 -15.66
N ALA A 234 5.44 3.32 -15.15
CA ALA A 234 5.13 3.28 -13.73
C ALA A 234 4.98 1.82 -13.28
N LEU A 235 5.94 1.31 -12.53
CA LEU A 235 5.82 0.04 -11.82
C LEU A 235 5.32 0.33 -10.39
N TRP A 236 5.72 -0.47 -9.42
CA TRP A 236 5.35 -0.30 -8.02
C TRP A 236 6.45 -0.80 -7.09
N SER A 237 6.44 -0.32 -5.86
CA SER A 237 7.28 -0.80 -4.75
C SER A 237 6.48 -1.55 -3.68
N ILE A 238 5.15 -1.40 -3.69
CA ILE A 238 4.24 -2.08 -2.79
C ILE A 238 3.15 -2.73 -3.62
N ASP A 239 3.06 -4.07 -3.54
CA ASP A 239 1.93 -4.84 -4.06
C ASP A 239 1.02 -5.19 -2.89
N THR A 240 -0.23 -4.76 -2.92
CA THR A 240 -1.19 -5.06 -1.84
C THR A 240 -1.75 -6.48 -1.93
N LEU A 241 -1.45 -7.21 -3.01
CA LEU A 241 -2.00 -8.53 -3.32
C LEU A 241 -3.55 -8.55 -3.28
N ASP A 242 -4.19 -7.42 -3.59
CA ASP A 242 -5.64 -7.28 -3.51
C ASP A 242 -6.37 -8.19 -4.50
N TRP A 243 -5.73 -8.43 -5.64
CA TRP A 243 -6.10 -9.38 -6.68
C TRP A 243 -6.13 -10.84 -6.19
N LYS A 244 -5.37 -11.16 -5.12
CA LYS A 244 -5.25 -12.50 -4.54
C LYS A 244 -6.05 -12.67 -3.25
N ASP A 245 -5.88 -11.76 -2.30
CA ASP A 245 -6.38 -11.93 -0.93
C ASP A 245 -7.88 -11.68 -0.79
N ARG A 246 -8.45 -10.77 -1.59
CA ARG A 246 -9.88 -10.43 -1.56
C ARG A 246 -10.39 -10.09 -0.15
N ASN A 247 -9.57 -9.39 0.64
CA ASN A 247 -9.87 -8.99 2.00
C ASN A 247 -9.46 -7.53 2.23
N ALA A 248 -10.42 -6.68 2.60
CA ALA A 248 -10.19 -5.24 2.73
C ALA A 248 -9.18 -4.87 3.84
N GLU A 249 -9.15 -5.60 4.95
CA GLU A 249 -8.22 -5.36 6.05
C GLU A 249 -6.78 -5.72 5.65
N HIS A 250 -6.60 -6.83 4.94
CA HIS A 250 -5.29 -7.21 4.40
C HIS A 250 -4.78 -6.20 3.39
N VAL A 251 -5.65 -5.76 2.47
CA VAL A 251 -5.30 -4.75 1.46
C VAL A 251 -4.89 -3.43 2.13
N CYS A 252 -5.63 -3.00 3.16
CA CYS A 252 -5.25 -1.81 3.91
C CYS A 252 -3.89 -1.97 4.60
N THR A 253 -3.70 -3.06 5.34
CA THR A 253 -2.46 -3.35 6.06
C THR A 253 -1.27 -3.39 5.11
N ALA A 254 -1.38 -4.12 4.00
CA ALA A 254 -0.32 -4.24 3.00
C ALA A 254 0.04 -2.89 2.36
N ALA A 255 -0.97 -2.06 2.06
CA ALA A 255 -0.75 -0.72 1.51
C ALA A 255 -0.07 0.23 2.52
N VAL A 256 -0.41 0.13 3.80
CA VAL A 256 0.00 1.11 4.82
C VAL A 256 1.33 0.75 5.47
N ASP A 257 1.53 -0.51 5.88
CA ASP A 257 2.65 -0.91 6.74
C ASP A 257 4.01 -0.67 6.07
N GLY A 258 4.14 -1.10 4.82
CA GLY A 258 5.37 -0.95 4.03
C GLY A 258 5.58 0.45 3.42
N ALA A 259 4.57 1.32 3.45
CA ALA A 259 4.65 2.63 2.79
C ALA A 259 5.73 3.53 3.39
N LEU A 260 6.55 4.06 2.51
CA LEU A 260 7.54 5.10 2.76
C LEU A 260 7.25 6.30 1.85
N PRO A 261 7.83 7.47 2.10
CA PRO A 261 7.80 8.54 1.11
C PRO A 261 8.27 8.00 -0.24
N GLY A 262 7.77 8.51 -1.35
CA GLY A 262 8.09 8.00 -2.66
C GLY A 262 7.52 6.63 -3.01
N SER A 263 6.87 5.85 -2.13
CA SER A 263 6.32 4.56 -2.55
C SER A 263 5.28 4.71 -3.68
N ILE A 264 5.18 3.70 -4.56
CA ILE A 264 4.07 3.54 -5.50
C ILE A 264 3.34 2.25 -5.12
N ILE A 265 2.07 2.38 -4.74
CA ILE A 265 1.22 1.30 -4.26
C ILE A 265 0.35 0.80 -5.42
N LEU A 266 0.48 -0.48 -5.76
CA LEU A 266 -0.35 -1.18 -6.73
C LEU A 266 -1.62 -1.72 -6.07
N MET A 267 -2.77 -1.42 -6.67
CA MET A 267 -4.10 -1.94 -6.36
C MET A 267 -4.90 -2.06 -7.66
N HIS A 268 -6.12 -2.59 -7.59
CA HIS A 268 -7.03 -2.72 -8.73
C HIS A 268 -8.44 -2.24 -8.34
N ASP A 269 -9.00 -1.27 -9.08
CA ASP A 269 -10.32 -0.69 -8.80
C ASP A 269 -11.49 -1.54 -9.33
N ILE A 270 -11.20 -2.74 -9.82
CA ILE A 270 -12.17 -3.74 -10.27
C ILE A 270 -12.64 -4.69 -9.15
N HIS A 271 -12.24 -4.43 -7.90
CA HIS A 271 -12.50 -5.31 -6.77
C HIS A 271 -13.20 -4.60 -5.61
N PRO A 272 -14.36 -5.11 -5.12
CA PRO A 272 -15.10 -4.47 -4.03
C PRO A 272 -14.27 -4.29 -2.75
N THR A 273 -13.44 -5.28 -2.43
CA THR A 273 -12.57 -5.28 -1.24
C THR A 273 -11.52 -4.17 -1.28
N THR A 274 -11.02 -3.84 -2.48
CA THR A 274 -10.10 -2.72 -2.68
C THR A 274 -10.81 -1.38 -2.48
N ILE A 275 -12.05 -1.26 -2.96
CA ILE A 275 -12.85 -0.05 -2.76
C ILE A 275 -13.18 0.13 -1.27
N GLU A 276 -13.54 -0.94 -0.58
CA GLU A 276 -13.77 -0.94 0.87
C GLU A 276 -12.52 -0.51 1.65
N ALA A 277 -11.34 -0.98 1.25
CA ALA A 277 -10.07 -0.62 1.90
C ALA A 277 -9.65 0.84 1.67
N SER A 278 -10.12 1.51 0.61
CA SER A 278 -9.63 2.82 0.19
C SER A 278 -9.64 3.91 1.28
N THR A 279 -10.69 3.95 2.11
CA THR A 279 -10.79 4.88 3.25
C THR A 279 -9.69 4.59 4.28
N CYS A 280 -9.52 3.32 4.65
CA CYS A 280 -8.49 2.87 5.60
C CYS A 280 -7.08 3.18 5.09
N ILE A 281 -6.82 2.96 3.81
CA ILE A 281 -5.53 3.24 3.18
C ILE A 281 -5.20 4.73 3.26
N ILE A 282 -6.11 5.59 2.82
CA ILE A 282 -5.89 7.05 2.82
C ILE A 282 -5.65 7.57 4.24
N ASP A 283 -6.47 7.13 5.20
CA ASP A 283 -6.34 7.57 6.60
C ASP A 283 -5.07 7.00 7.25
N GLY A 284 -4.72 5.74 6.97
CA GLY A 284 -3.54 5.07 7.50
C GLY A 284 -2.23 5.67 6.98
N LEU A 285 -2.14 5.98 5.68
CA LEU A 285 -0.98 6.67 5.11
C LEU A 285 -0.78 8.04 5.76
N ARG A 286 -1.86 8.81 5.93
CA ARG A 286 -1.80 10.12 6.61
C ARG A 286 -1.44 10.01 8.07
N ALA A 287 -1.90 8.97 8.77
CA ALA A 287 -1.49 8.70 10.15
C ALA A 287 0.02 8.41 10.27
N LYS A 288 0.66 7.86 9.22
CA LYS A 288 2.12 7.72 9.10
C LYS A 288 2.83 9.00 8.68
N GLY A 289 2.11 10.10 8.48
CA GLY A 289 2.66 11.37 7.97
C GLY A 289 2.94 11.36 6.47
N LEU A 290 2.39 10.39 5.73
CA LEU A 290 2.50 10.30 4.27
C LEU A 290 1.29 10.94 3.60
N GLU A 291 1.53 11.63 2.48
CA GLU A 291 0.43 12.23 1.70
C GLU A 291 0.11 11.38 0.46
N PRO A 292 -1.10 10.80 0.36
CA PRO A 292 -1.52 10.06 -0.83
C PRO A 292 -1.76 11.00 -2.02
N VAL A 293 -1.04 10.77 -3.11
CA VAL A 293 -1.05 11.60 -4.31
C VAL A 293 -1.13 10.78 -5.60
N SER A 294 -1.32 11.46 -6.74
CA SER A 294 -1.18 10.86 -8.06
C SER A 294 0.29 10.76 -8.51
N LEU A 295 0.54 9.99 -9.56
CA LEU A 295 1.87 9.81 -10.17
C LEU A 295 2.42 11.12 -10.72
N ASP A 296 1.58 11.96 -11.35
CA ASP A 296 2.02 13.27 -11.83
C ASP A 296 2.44 14.21 -10.70
N ARG A 297 1.90 13.99 -9.50
CA ARG A 297 2.28 14.77 -8.32
C ARG A 297 3.56 14.23 -7.69
N LEU A 298 3.71 12.90 -7.62
CA LEU A 298 4.91 12.27 -7.09
C LEU A 298 6.14 12.46 -8.00
N ILE A 299 5.96 12.33 -9.32
CA ILE A 299 7.00 12.45 -10.34
C ILE A 299 6.50 13.43 -11.42
N PRO A 300 6.74 14.75 -11.27
CA PRO A 300 6.17 15.75 -12.17
C PRO A 300 6.67 15.71 -13.61
N ASN A 301 7.92 15.28 -13.82
CA ASN A 301 8.61 15.30 -15.11
C ASN A 301 9.16 13.91 -15.49
N PRO A 302 8.28 12.91 -15.67
CA PRO A 302 8.72 11.56 -15.98
C PRO A 302 9.31 11.50 -17.39
N GLN A 303 10.37 10.71 -17.54
CA GLN A 303 11.11 10.62 -18.80
C GLN A 303 10.62 9.43 -19.65
N PRO A 304 10.27 9.63 -20.94
CA PRO A 304 9.79 8.54 -21.78
C PRO A 304 10.77 7.36 -21.91
N GLY A 305 10.22 6.14 -21.79
CA GLY A 305 10.98 4.88 -21.80
C GLY A 305 11.89 4.66 -20.58
N ARG A 306 11.73 5.45 -19.50
CA ARG A 306 12.32 5.14 -18.19
C ARG A 306 11.30 4.40 -17.33
N GLN A 307 11.81 3.53 -16.46
CA GLN A 307 11.02 2.79 -15.48
C GLN A 307 11.12 3.47 -14.11
N TYR A 308 10.00 3.51 -13.39
CA TYR A 308 9.89 4.07 -12.06
C TYR A 308 9.24 3.03 -11.14
N LEU A 309 10.05 2.49 -10.23
CA LEU A 309 9.62 1.77 -9.03
C LEU A 309 10.02 2.72 -7.91
N ALA A 310 9.08 3.36 -7.22
CA ALA A 310 9.46 4.50 -6.40
C ALA A 310 9.62 4.09 -4.92
N GLN A 311 10.70 4.65 -4.34
CA GLN A 311 11.55 4.16 -3.25
C GLN A 311 12.04 2.71 -3.33
#